data_AF-A0A357D521-F1
#
_entry.id   AF-A0A357D521-F1
#
_cell.length_a   1.000
_cell.length_b   1.000
_cell.length_c   1.000
_cell.angle_alpha   90.00
_cell.angle_beta   90.00
_cell.angle_gamma   90.00
#
_symmetry.space_group_name_H-M   'P 1'
#
loop_
_entity.id
_entity.type
_entity.pdbx_description
1 polymer ?
#
loop_
_entity_poly.entity_id
_entity_poly.type
_entity_poly.pdbx_seq_one_letter_code
_entity_poly.pdbx_strand_id
1 'polypeptide(L)'
;LGLARTTILRKIASLRSFFKYLTLQGLVEHNPLLHLHSPKRQKKLPQFLYVREIEELLKFEDASPKGLRDRAILEVLYGTGMRVSELTGLNLDDLDLD
;
A
#
# COMPACT_ATOMS: atom_id res chain seq x y z
N LEU A 1 -2.14 21.23 -19.15
CA LEU A 1 -2.78 20.90 -17.86
C LEU A 1 -3.36 19.47 -17.94
N GLY A 2 -2.56 18.45 -17.63
CA GLY A 2 -2.99 17.05 -17.78
C GLY A 2 -2.71 16.26 -16.52
N LEU A 3 -3.75 15.79 -15.85
CA LEU A 3 -3.59 14.89 -14.70
C LEU A 3 -2.95 13.58 -15.15
N ALA A 4 -2.09 13.00 -14.31
CA ALA A 4 -1.57 11.65 -14.54
C ALA A 4 -2.74 10.65 -14.65
N ARG A 5 -2.62 9.65 -15.54
CA ARG A 5 -3.66 8.63 -15.76
C ARG A 5 -4.04 7.91 -14.46
N THR A 6 -3.08 7.68 -13.56
CA THR A 6 -3.30 7.11 -12.23
C THR A 6 -4.19 7.99 -11.36
N THR A 7 -4.00 9.30 -11.40
CA THR A 7 -4.84 10.28 -10.70
C THR A 7 -6.27 10.28 -11.24
N ILE A 8 -6.45 10.23 -12.56
CA ILE A 8 -7.78 10.14 -13.19
C ILE A 8 -8.48 8.85 -12.75
N LEU A 9 -7.79 7.71 -12.79
CA LEU A 9 -8.35 6.42 -12.37
C LEU A 9 -8.75 6.41 -10.90
N ARG A 10 -7.93 7.01 -10.01
CA ARG A 10 -8.25 7.15 -8.59
C ARG A 10 -9.52 7.99 -8.39
N LYS A 11 -9.64 9.12 -9.08
CA LYS A 11 -10.85 9.97 -9.02
C LYS A 11 -12.10 9.23 -9.49
N ILE A 12 -12.03 8.51 -10.61
CA ILE A 12 -13.15 7.69 -11.10
C ILE A 12 -13.54 6.63 -10.07
N ALA A 13 -12.58 5.96 -9.44
CA ALA A 13 -12.86 4.98 -8.40
C ALA A 13 -13.56 5.61 -7.18
N SER A 14 -13.08 6.76 -6.69
CA SER A 14 -13.72 7.50 -5.60
C SER A 14 -15.16 7.90 -5.93
N LEU A 15 -15.39 8.46 -7.12
CA LEU A 15 -16.72 8.84 -7.57
C LEU A 15 -17.66 7.63 -7.68
N ARG A 16 -17.18 6.48 -8.20
CA ARG A 16 -17.98 5.25 -8.28
C ARG A 16 -18.41 4.77 -6.90
N SER A 17 -17.51 4.74 -5.93
CA SER A 17 -17.83 4.35 -4.56
C SER A 17 -18.83 5.31 -3.92
N PHE A 18 -18.67 6.62 -4.16
CA PHE A 18 -19.57 7.64 -3.63
C PHE A 18 -20.99 7.52 -4.22
N PHE A 19 -21.15 7.45 -5.54
CA PHE A 19 -22.48 7.29 -6.14
C PHE A 19 -23.11 5.93 -5.86
N LYS A 20 -22.30 4.87 -5.70
CA LYS A 20 -22.80 3.58 -5.19
C LYS A 20 -23.42 3.75 -3.80
N TYR A 21 -22.75 4.48 -2.91
CA TYR A 21 -23.30 4.78 -1.58
C TYR A 21 -24.60 5.59 -1.68
N LEU A 22 -24.63 6.68 -2.46
CA LEU A 22 -25.84 7.51 -2.61
C LEU A 22 -27.04 6.73 -3.15
N THR A 23 -26.83 5.86 -4.13
CA THR A 23 -27.89 4.98 -4.65
C THR A 23 -28.37 3.97 -3.60
N LEU A 24 -27.46 3.40 -2.79
CA LEU A 24 -27.84 2.51 -1.69
C LEU A 24 -28.62 3.22 -0.58
N GLN A 25 -28.37 4.51 -0.37
CA GLN A 25 -29.13 5.35 0.58
C GLN A 25 -30.43 5.91 -0.01
N GLY A 26 -30.75 5.63 -1.28
CA GLY A 26 -31.93 6.17 -1.96
C GLY A 26 -31.87 7.68 -2.24
N LEU A 27 -30.70 8.31 -2.08
CA LEU A 27 -30.51 9.75 -2.31
C LEU A 27 -30.41 10.10 -3.80
N VAL A 28 -30.10 9.11 -4.64
CA VAL A 28 -30.07 9.23 -6.10
C VAL A 28 -30.65 7.95 -6.70
N GLU A 29 -31.58 8.09 -7.63
CA GLU A 29 -32.29 6.95 -8.26
C GLU A 29 -31.35 6.03 -9.05
N HIS A 30 -30.39 6.60 -9.77
CA HIS A 30 -29.48 5.87 -10.65
C HIS A 30 -28.04 6.37 -10.54
N ASN A 31 -27.08 5.45 -10.65
CA ASN A 31 -25.66 5.81 -10.59
C ASN A 31 -25.17 6.34 -11.95
N PRO A 32 -24.81 7.64 -12.08
CA PRO A 32 -24.42 8.25 -13.36
C PRO A 32 -23.10 7.72 -13.93
N LEU A 33 -22.35 6.94 -13.16
CA LEU A 33 -21.03 6.41 -13.54
C LEU A 33 -21.09 4.97 -14.06
N LEU A 34 -22.28 4.38 -14.19
CA LEU A 34 -22.48 3.01 -14.67
C LEU A 34 -21.89 2.80 -16.07
N HIS A 35 -22.05 3.78 -16.96
CA HIS A 35 -21.57 3.72 -18.35
C HIS A 35 -20.20 4.36 -18.56
N LEU A 36 -19.57 4.87 -17.51
CA LEU A 36 -18.26 5.50 -17.63
C LEU A 36 -17.18 4.43 -17.82
N HIS A 37 -16.58 4.38 -19.01
CA HIS A 37 -15.43 3.52 -19.27
C HIS A 37 -14.18 4.05 -18.57
N SER A 38 -13.52 3.21 -17.78
CA SER A 38 -12.20 3.54 -17.23
C SER A 38 -11.10 3.17 -18.20
N PRO A 39 -10.07 4.02 -18.38
CA PRO A 39 -8.91 3.64 -19.16
C PRO A 39 -8.22 2.41 -18.53
N LYS A 40 -7.71 1.48 -19.35
CA LYS A 40 -6.97 0.32 -18.83
C LYS A 40 -5.76 0.79 -18.01
N ARG A 41 -5.64 0.26 -16.80
CA ARG A 41 -4.45 0.46 -15.95
C ARG A 41 -3.28 -0.23 -16.63
N GLN A 42 -2.19 0.49 -16.88
CA GLN A 42 -0.93 -0.14 -17.28
C GLN A 42 -0.46 -1.03 -16.12
N LYS A 43 -0.25 -2.31 -16.41
CA LYS A 43 0.40 -3.23 -15.48
C LYS A 43 1.89 -3.17 -15.75
N LYS A 44 2.64 -2.52 -14.86
CA LYS A 44 4.10 -2.70 -14.82
C LYS A 44 4.38 -4.03 -14.12
N LEU A 45 5.39 -4.74 -14.57
CA LEU A 45 5.87 -5.89 -13.83
C LEU A 45 6.39 -5.41 -12.46
N PRO A 46 6.09 -6.13 -11.36
CA PRO A 46 6.70 -5.85 -10.08
C PRO A 46 8.21 -5.88 -10.20
N GLN A 47 8.89 -4.90 -9.60
CA GLN A 47 10.32 -5.02 -9.32
C GLN A 47 10.45 -5.82 -8.03
N PHE A 48 11.36 -6.78 -8.02
CA PHE A 48 11.63 -7.63 -6.88
C PHE A 48 13.14 -7.65 -6.62
N LEU A 49 13.50 -7.99 -5.39
CA LEU A 49 14.89 -8.22 -4.99
C LEU A 49 15.15 -9.72 -4.99
N TYR A 50 16.31 -10.12 -5.51
CA TYR A 50 16.83 -11.47 -5.37
C TYR A 50 17.28 -11.71 -3.92
N VAL A 51 17.29 -12.98 -3.50
CA VAL A 51 17.68 -13.37 -2.13
C VAL A 51 19.04 -12.77 -1.74
N ARG A 52 20.04 -12.84 -2.63
CA ARG A 52 21.36 -12.23 -2.42
C ARG A 52 21.32 -10.72 -2.14
N GLU A 53 20.42 -9.99 -2.81
CA GLU A 53 20.30 -8.54 -2.64
C GLU A 53 19.64 -8.21 -1.30
N ILE A 54 18.72 -9.05 -0.83
CA ILE A 54 18.16 -8.95 0.53
C ILE A 54 19.22 -9.27 1.58
N GLU A 55 20.01 -10.34 1.39
CA GLU A 55 21.09 -10.69 2.31
C GLU A 55 22.13 -9.57 2.40
N GLU A 56 22.45 -8.90 1.30
CA GLU A 56 23.31 -7.70 1.30
C GLU A 56 22.66 -6.52 2.02
N LEU A 57 21.37 -6.29 1.81
CA LEU A 57 20.62 -5.21 2.46
C LEU A 57 20.56 -5.39 3.99
N LEU A 58 20.46 -6.63 4.47
CA LEU A 58 20.39 -6.96 5.90
C LEU A 58 21.76 -6.98 6.59
N LYS A 59 22.88 -6.85 5.87
CA LYS A 59 24.25 -6.86 6.42
C LYS A 59 24.73 -5.52 6.96
N PHE A 60 23.88 -4.50 7.08
CA PHE A 60 24.36 -3.20 7.57
C PHE A 60 24.63 -3.23 9.07
N GLU A 61 25.82 -2.77 9.46
CA GLU A 61 26.30 -2.74 10.84
C GLU A 61 26.30 -1.28 11.35
N ASP A 62 25.19 -0.87 11.95
CA ASP A 62 25.10 0.39 12.69
C ASP A 62 24.49 0.13 14.07
N ALA A 63 25.31 0.26 15.10
CA ALA A 63 24.91 0.03 16.49
C ALA A 63 24.24 1.26 17.14
N SER A 64 24.06 2.36 16.39
CA SER A 64 23.28 3.51 16.88
C SER A 64 21.82 3.10 17.12
N PRO A 65 21.08 3.83 17.99
CA PRO A 65 19.65 3.58 18.17
C PRO A 65 18.85 3.61 16.85
N LYS A 66 19.29 4.44 15.89
CA LYS A 66 18.69 4.51 14.56
C LYS A 66 19.01 3.25 13.75
N GLY A 67 20.26 2.80 13.76
CA GLY A 67 20.68 1.58 13.08
C GLY A 67 19.96 0.33 13.60
N LEU A 68 19.87 0.16 14.92
CA LEU A 68 19.13 -0.95 15.52
C LEU A 68 17.64 -0.94 15.12
N ARG A 69 17.02 0.25 15.10
CA ARG A 69 15.64 0.41 14.63
C ARG A 69 15.48 0.06 13.15
N ASP A 70 16.33 0.62 12.29
CA ASP A 70 16.23 0.42 10.85
C ASP A 70 16.48 -1.06 10.48
N ARG A 71 17.36 -1.75 11.23
CA ARG A 71 17.54 -3.21 11.15
C ARG A 71 16.29 -3.99 11.54
N ALA A 72 15.70 -3.67 12.69
CA ALA A 72 14.45 -4.32 13.12
C ALA A 72 13.33 -4.10 12.08
N ILE A 73 13.22 -2.91 11.50
CA ILE A 73 12.24 -2.61 10.44
C ILE A 73 12.45 -3.55 9.23
N LEU A 74 13.68 -3.69 8.75
CA LEU A 74 13.98 -4.51 7.57
C LEU A 74 13.78 -6.00 7.83
N GLU A 75 14.26 -6.51 8.97
CA GLU A 75 14.12 -7.92 9.34
C GLU A 75 12.64 -8.30 9.53
N VAL A 76 11.84 -7.47 10.19
CA VAL A 76 10.40 -7.73 10.38
C VAL A 76 9.63 -7.65 9.06
N LEU A 77 9.90 -6.66 8.20
CA LEU A 77 9.28 -6.59 6.87
C LEU A 77 9.59 -7.84 6.05
N TYR A 78 10.86 -8.26 6.04
CA TYR A 78 11.28 -9.41 5.26
C TYR A 78 10.74 -10.73 5.83
N GLY A 79 10.76 -10.90 7.15
CA GLY A 79 10.32 -12.13 7.81
C GLY A 79 8.80 -12.34 7.81
N THR A 80 8.01 -11.27 7.83
CA THR A 80 6.54 -11.36 7.96
C THR A 80 5.78 -10.99 6.68
N GLY A 81 6.36 -10.17 5.80
CA GLY A 81 5.66 -9.62 4.64
C GLY A 81 4.54 -8.63 4.98
N MET A 82 4.51 -8.09 6.21
CA MET A 82 3.51 -7.11 6.62
C MET A 82 3.65 -5.78 5.87
N ARG A 83 2.60 -4.96 5.91
CA ARG A 83 2.61 -3.62 5.29
C ARG A 83 3.38 -2.65 6.17
N VAL A 84 3.98 -1.64 5.53
CA VAL A 84 4.69 -0.55 6.22
C VAL A 84 3.81 0.11 7.31
N SER A 85 2.52 0.32 7.03
CA SER A 85 1.60 0.92 8.00
C SER A 85 1.36 0.05 9.24
N GLU A 86 1.36 -1.28 9.06
CA GLU A 86 1.21 -2.24 10.16
C GLU A 86 2.49 -2.22 11.00
N LEU A 87 3.65 -2.27 10.35
CA LEU A 87 4.94 -2.19 11.03
C LEU A 87 5.11 -0.91 11.85
N THR A 88 4.78 0.25 11.28
CA THR A 88 4.94 1.54 11.98
C THR A 88 3.99 1.71 13.16
N GLY A 89 2.94 0.89 13.23
CA GLY A 89 1.99 0.87 14.34
C GLY A 89 2.26 -0.19 15.39
N LEU A 90 3.27 -1.04 15.20
CA LEU A 90 3.60 -2.15 16.08
C LEU A 90 4.13 -1.66 17.44
N ASN A 91 3.61 -2.23 18.52
CA ASN A 91 4.05 -2.00 19.90
C ASN A 91 4.60 -3.29 20.49
N LEU A 92 5.28 -3.18 21.64
CA LEU A 92 5.84 -4.34 22.33
C LEU A 92 4.75 -5.33 22.78
N ASP A 93 3.55 -4.83 23.09
CA ASP A 93 2.40 -5.65 23.50
C ASP A 93 1.80 -6.49 22.35
N ASP A 94 2.16 -6.18 21.10
CA ASP A 94 1.75 -6.94 19.92
C ASP A 94 2.66 -8.17 19.67
N LEU A 95 3.75 -8.31 20.44
CA LEU A 95 4.76 -9.36 20.29
C LEU A 95 4.58 -10.44 21.36
N ASP A 96 4.40 -11.68 20.92
CA ASP A 96 4.49 -12.87 21.77
C ASP A 96 5.89 -13.47 21.62
N LEU A 97 6.69 -13.39 22.69
CA LEU A 97 8.11 -13.77 22.72
C LEU A 97 8.41 -14.91 23.71
N ASP A 98 7.37 -15.47 24.33
CA ASP A 98 7.47 -16.53 25.35
C ASP A 98 7.48 -17.95 24.75
#